data_AF-A0A497M4S5-F1
#
_entry.id   AF-A0A497M4S5-F1
#
_cell.length_a   1.000
_cell.length_b   1.000
_cell.length_c   1.000
_cell.angle_alpha   90.00
_cell.angle_beta   90.00
_cell.angle_gamma   90.00
#
_symmetry.space_group_name_H-M   'P 1'
#
loop_
_entity.id
_entity.type
_entity.pdbx_description
1 polymer ?
#
loop_
_entity_poly.entity_id
_entity_poly.type
_entity_poly.pdbx_seq_one_letter_code
_entity_poly.pdbx_strand_id
1 'polypeptide(L)'
;RVDIVGLEAVRGDWCEAARRIQREVIKIILETGSPDRAVEKARDLIAEVKAGKVPLRELVIWKAITRPIEEYRVRAPHVEAAKRLIKMGWEVEPGDKVGFVIVRGSGKLYDRVQPYQFVKQEDVDYSYYVENQVLPAVLRVLKVFDYDRSSLETVRQKGQMRLF
;
A
#
# COMPACT_ATOMS: atom_id res chain seq x y z
N ARG A 1 -1.22 -26.47 -1.26
CA ARG A 1 -1.76 -25.22 -1.82
C ARG A 1 -2.47 -24.51 -0.68
N VAL A 2 -2.13 -23.25 -0.40
CA VAL A 2 -2.82 -22.48 0.65
C VAL A 2 -3.97 -21.74 -0.02
N ASP A 3 -5.21 -22.11 0.31
CA ASP A 3 -6.40 -21.41 -0.16
C ASP A 3 -6.84 -20.40 0.90
N ILE A 4 -6.68 -19.12 0.59
CA ILE A 4 -6.99 -18.01 1.48
C ILE A 4 -8.42 -17.54 1.16
N VAL A 5 -9.41 -18.03 1.90
CA VAL A 5 -10.84 -17.67 1.74
C VAL A 5 -11.26 -16.78 2.92
N GLY A 6 -12.02 -15.72 2.68
CA GLY A 6 -12.47 -14.77 3.73
C GLY A 6 -11.49 -13.63 4.06
N LEU A 7 -10.26 -13.68 3.52
CA LEU A 7 -9.31 -12.55 3.43
C LEU A 7 -9.36 -11.85 2.06
N GLU A 8 -10.25 -12.31 1.16
CA GLU A 8 -10.48 -11.86 -0.23
C GLU A 8 -10.83 -10.36 -0.39
N ALA A 9 -11.03 -9.64 0.72
CA ALA A 9 -11.35 -8.21 0.77
C ALA A 9 -10.16 -7.29 0.42
N VAL A 10 -9.23 -7.76 -0.40
CA VAL A 10 -8.26 -6.93 -1.12
C VAL A 10 -9.03 -6.20 -2.21
N ARG A 11 -9.67 -5.09 -1.83
CA ARG A 11 -10.31 -4.15 -2.77
C ARG A 11 -9.34 -3.86 -3.93
N GLY A 12 -9.87 -3.61 -5.13
CA GLY A 12 -9.07 -3.20 -6.29
C GLY A 12 -8.13 -2.01 -6.02
N ASP A 13 -8.35 -1.27 -4.94
CA ASP A 13 -7.61 -0.10 -4.47
C ASP A 13 -6.28 -0.40 -3.74
N TRP A 14 -5.84 -1.65 -3.66
CA TRP A 14 -4.60 -2.05 -2.96
C TRP A 14 -3.44 -2.27 -3.92
N CYS A 15 -2.28 -1.70 -3.60
CA CYS A 15 -1.04 -1.94 -4.32
C CYS A 15 -0.54 -3.38 -4.13
N GLU A 16 0.21 -3.90 -5.12
CA GLU A 16 0.71 -5.27 -5.10
C GLU A 16 1.64 -5.55 -3.91
N ALA A 17 2.41 -4.55 -3.47
CA ALA A 17 3.29 -4.67 -2.31
C ALA A 17 2.49 -5.06 -1.06
N ALA A 18 1.36 -4.40 -0.79
CA ALA A 18 0.53 -4.71 0.37
C ALA A 18 -0.09 -6.11 0.27
N ARG A 19 -0.50 -6.53 -0.94
CA ARG A 19 -1.04 -7.88 -1.19
C ARG A 19 0.01 -8.96 -0.96
N ARG A 20 1.23 -8.75 -1.47
CA ARG A 20 2.36 -9.65 -1.29
C ARG A 20 2.74 -9.77 0.18
N ILE A 21 2.86 -8.64 0.89
CA ILE A 21 3.20 -8.61 2.32
C ILE A 21 2.12 -9.33 3.15
N GLN A 22 0.83 -9.09 2.87
CA GLN A 22 -0.25 -9.81 3.55
C GLN A 22 -0.15 -11.33 3.36
N ARG A 23 0.08 -11.78 2.12
CA ARG A 23 0.25 -13.20 1.81
C ARG A 23 1.44 -13.80 2.56
N GLU A 24 2.55 -13.08 2.65
CA GLU A 24 3.74 -13.52 3.38
C GLU A 24 3.48 -13.68 4.88
N VAL A 25 2.76 -12.72 5.48
CA VAL A 25 2.36 -12.80 6.90
C VAL A 25 1.46 -14.01 7.14
N ILE A 26 0.44 -14.23 6.29
CA ILE A 26 -0.44 -15.41 6.39
C ILE A 26 0.37 -16.69 6.24
N LYS A 27 1.27 -16.74 5.27
CA LYS A 27 2.13 -17.90 5.01
C LYS A 27 2.95 -18.28 6.24
N ILE A 28 3.57 -17.31 6.91
CA ILE A 28 4.35 -17.57 8.13
C ILE A 28 3.49 -18.15 9.24
N ILE A 29 2.29 -17.61 9.45
CA ILE A 29 1.37 -18.13 10.47
C ILE A 29 1.01 -19.59 10.17
N LEU A 30 0.70 -19.91 8.91
CA LEU A 30 0.31 -21.26 8.51
C LEU A 30 1.47 -22.26 8.55
N GLU A 31 2.68 -21.84 8.18
CA GLU A 31 3.86 -22.72 8.15
C GLU A 31 4.46 -22.93 9.54
N THR A 32 4.41 -21.93 10.42
CA THR A 32 5.09 -21.96 11.71
C THR A 32 4.16 -22.11 12.91
N GLY A 33 2.86 -21.88 12.73
CA GLY A 33 1.90 -21.78 13.83
C GLY A 33 2.16 -20.59 14.79
N SER A 34 3.05 -19.66 14.44
CA SER A 34 3.50 -18.58 15.33
C SER A 34 3.11 -17.20 14.81
N PRO A 35 2.10 -16.56 15.42
CA PRO A 35 1.77 -15.16 15.16
C PRO A 35 2.91 -14.19 15.47
N ASP A 36 3.73 -14.46 16.51
CA ASP A 36 4.89 -13.64 16.85
C ASP A 36 5.91 -13.56 15.71
N ARG A 37 6.24 -14.70 15.09
CA ARG A 37 7.13 -14.73 13.92
C ARG A 37 6.56 -13.96 12.74
N ALA A 38 5.24 -13.95 12.60
CA ALA A 38 4.56 -13.20 11.56
C ALA A 38 4.61 -11.68 11.82
N VAL A 39 4.52 -11.26 13.10
CA VAL A 39 4.72 -9.88 13.54
C VAL A 39 6.15 -9.42 13.25
N GLU A 40 7.15 -10.22 13.58
CA GLU A 40 8.56 -9.91 13.29
C GLU A 40 8.77 -9.71 11.78
N LYS A 41 8.29 -10.65 10.95
CA LYS A 41 8.40 -10.50 9.50
C LYS A 41 7.65 -9.27 8.99
N ALA A 42 6.46 -8.98 9.53
CA ALA A 42 5.70 -7.81 9.14
C ALA A 42 6.48 -6.52 9.43
N ARG A 43 7.14 -6.41 10.59
CA ARG A 43 7.98 -5.26 10.95
C ARG A 43 9.11 -5.08 9.95
N ASP A 44 9.80 -6.16 9.55
CA ASP A 44 10.87 -6.10 8.55
C ASP A 44 10.37 -5.61 7.20
N LEU A 45 9.25 -6.18 6.71
CA LEU A 45 8.66 -5.80 5.43
C LEU A 45 8.14 -4.35 5.43
N ILE A 46 7.58 -3.88 6.55
CA ILE A 46 7.20 -2.47 6.73
C ILE A 46 8.44 -1.57 6.67
N ALA A 47 9.55 -1.98 7.30
CA ALA A 47 10.81 -1.23 7.26
C ALA A 47 11.38 -1.17 5.83
N GLU A 48 11.28 -2.24 5.05
CA GLU A 48 11.68 -2.26 3.63
C GLU A 48 10.86 -1.27 2.79
N VAL A 49 9.54 -1.25 2.96
CA VAL A 49 8.65 -0.29 2.27
C VAL A 49 9.03 1.13 2.67
N LYS A 50 9.21 1.41 3.96
CA LYS A 50 9.59 2.72 4.47
C LYS A 50 10.94 3.20 3.94
N ALA A 51 11.89 2.27 3.75
CA ALA A 51 13.21 2.53 3.18
C ALA A 51 13.21 2.64 1.65
N GLY A 52 12.05 2.53 0.99
CA GLY A 52 11.93 2.63 -0.46
C GLY A 52 12.50 1.43 -1.22
N LYS A 53 12.70 0.29 -0.56
CA LYS A 53 13.29 -0.92 -1.15
C LYS A 53 12.30 -1.74 -2.01
N VAL A 54 11.05 -1.30 -2.07
CA VAL A 54 10.01 -1.95 -2.87
C VAL A 54 9.98 -1.35 -4.29
N PRO A 55 9.90 -2.17 -5.35
CA PRO A 55 9.81 -1.68 -6.72
C PRO A 55 8.60 -0.76 -6.94
N LEU A 56 8.77 0.33 -7.69
CA LEU A 56 7.68 1.28 -8.01
C LEU A 56 6.44 0.57 -8.60
N ARG A 57 6.64 -0.42 -9.47
CA ARG A 57 5.55 -1.21 -10.07
C ARG A 57 4.64 -1.88 -9.04
N GLU A 58 5.18 -2.25 -7.87
CA GLU A 58 4.41 -2.89 -6.80
C GLU A 58 3.62 -1.86 -5.97
N LEU A 59 3.91 -0.57 -6.15
CA LEU A 59 3.23 0.55 -5.48
C LEU A 59 2.13 1.16 -6.35
N VAL A 60 2.01 0.76 -7.62
CA VAL A 60 0.95 1.26 -8.50
C VAL A 60 -0.41 0.76 -8.01
N ILE A 61 -1.33 1.70 -7.83
CA ILE A 61 -2.75 1.41 -7.54
C ILE A 61 -3.50 1.51 -8.86
N TRP A 62 -4.23 0.45 -9.21
CA TRP A 62 -4.96 0.35 -10.47
C TRP A 62 -6.45 0.48 -10.23
N LYS A 63 -7.12 1.34 -10.98
CA LYS A 63 -8.58 1.46 -10.90
C LYS A 63 -9.20 1.75 -12.24
N ALA A 64 -10.34 1.10 -12.49
CA ALA A 64 -11.10 1.32 -13.71
C ALA A 64 -11.81 2.69 -13.67
N ILE A 65 -11.78 3.38 -14.81
CA ILE A 65 -12.73 4.45 -15.12
C ILE A 65 -14.04 3.78 -15.53
N THR A 66 -15.15 4.22 -14.95
CA THR A 66 -16.45 3.53 -15.07
C THR A 66 -17.52 4.36 -15.77
N ARG A 67 -17.19 5.62 -16.07
CA ARG A 67 -18.04 6.61 -16.74
C ARG A 67 -17.14 7.71 -17.32
N PRO A 68 -17.63 8.57 -18.22
CA PRO A 68 -16.86 9.70 -18.74
C PRO A 68 -16.23 10.55 -17.62
N ILE A 69 -15.03 11.08 -17.84
CA ILE A 69 -14.24 11.78 -16.81
C ILE A 69 -14.96 13.03 -16.29
N GLU A 70 -15.76 13.65 -17.14
CA GLU A 70 -16.55 14.85 -16.87
C GLU A 70 -17.73 14.57 -15.93
N GLU A 71 -18.22 13.34 -15.87
CA GLU A 71 -19.35 12.95 -15.00
C GLU A 71 -18.93 12.71 -13.54
N TYR A 72 -17.63 12.60 -13.27
CA TYR A 72 -17.13 12.40 -11.91
C TYR A 72 -17.22 13.69 -11.09
N ARG A 73 -18.17 13.73 -10.15
CA ARG A 73 -18.33 14.82 -9.18
C ARG A 73 -17.32 14.78 -8.04
N VAL A 74 -16.79 13.60 -7.72
CA VAL A 74 -15.83 13.39 -6.64
C VAL A 74 -14.41 13.34 -7.20
N ARG A 75 -13.50 14.10 -6.58
CA ARG A 75 -12.07 14.10 -6.88
C ARG A 75 -11.38 12.86 -6.31
N ALA A 76 -11.71 11.70 -6.87
CA ALA A 76 -11.10 10.44 -6.48
C ALA A 76 -9.72 10.27 -7.16
N PRO A 77 -8.76 9.54 -6.55
CA PRO A 77 -7.40 9.44 -7.06
C PRO A 77 -7.28 9.03 -8.53
N HIS A 78 -7.87 7.90 -8.91
CA HIS A 78 -7.92 7.43 -10.30
C HIS A 78 -8.50 8.45 -11.30
N VAL A 79 -9.47 9.26 -10.89
CA VAL A 79 -10.07 10.31 -11.72
C VAL A 79 -9.09 11.46 -11.93
N GLU A 80 -8.38 11.89 -10.88
CA GLU A 80 -7.36 12.93 -11.02
C GLU A 80 -6.18 12.45 -11.86
N ALA A 81 -5.77 11.19 -11.71
CA ALA A 81 -4.76 10.58 -12.57
C ALA A 81 -5.21 10.59 -14.04
N ALA A 82 -6.45 10.18 -14.32
CA ALA A 82 -7.03 10.22 -15.66
C ALA A 82 -7.07 11.66 -16.22
N LYS A 83 -7.52 12.64 -15.43
CA LYS A 83 -7.51 14.06 -15.83
C LYS A 83 -6.10 14.57 -16.15
N ARG A 84 -5.08 14.12 -15.42
CA ARG A 84 -3.68 14.46 -15.73
C ARG A 84 -3.22 13.82 -17.04
N LEU A 85 -3.55 12.55 -17.28
CA LEU A 85 -3.28 11.87 -18.55
C LEU A 85 -3.91 12.61 -19.73
N ILE A 86 -5.19 12.96 -19.64
CA ILE A 86 -5.91 13.71 -20.68
C ILE A 86 -5.25 15.06 -20.96
N LYS A 87 -4.85 15.80 -19.90
CA LYS A 87 -4.12 17.07 -20.07
C LYS A 87 -2.76 16.91 -20.75
N MET A 88 -2.17 15.72 -20.70
CA MET A 88 -0.91 15.37 -21.37
C MET A 88 -1.14 14.81 -22.79
N GLY A 89 -2.38 14.82 -23.29
CA GLY A 89 -2.74 14.36 -24.63
C GLY A 89 -3.04 12.87 -24.76
N TRP A 90 -3.25 12.16 -23.65
CA TRP A 90 -3.66 10.76 -23.66
C TRP A 90 -5.18 10.63 -23.72
N GLU A 91 -5.67 9.62 -24.44
CA GLU A 91 -7.07 9.24 -24.41
C GLU A 91 -7.34 8.31 -23.21
N VAL A 92 -8.45 8.54 -22.51
CA VAL A 92 -8.90 7.70 -21.39
C VAL A 92 -10.42 7.57 -21.47
N GLU A 93 -10.90 6.34 -21.61
CA GLU A 93 -12.31 6.01 -21.80
C GLU A 93 -12.89 5.18 -20.64
N PRO A 94 -14.22 5.16 -20.49
CA PRO A 94 -14.88 4.21 -19.59
C PRO A 94 -14.50 2.76 -19.93
N GLY A 95 -14.02 2.01 -18.95
CA GLY A 95 -13.47 0.66 -19.10
C GLY A 95 -11.96 0.61 -18.89
N ASP A 96 -11.25 1.71 -19.14
CA ASP A 96 -9.80 1.77 -18.99
C ASP A 96 -9.35 1.66 -17.53
N LYS A 97 -8.23 0.97 -17.33
CA LYS A 97 -7.56 0.90 -16.02
C LYS A 97 -6.48 1.96 -15.94
N VAL A 98 -6.66 2.89 -15.02
CA VAL A 98 -5.69 3.94 -14.74
C VAL A 98 -4.82 3.52 -13.56
N GLY A 99 -3.52 3.43 -13.81
CA GLY A 99 -2.50 3.20 -12.79
C GLY A 99 -1.99 4.53 -12.23
N PHE A 100 -1.95 4.67 -10.91
CA PHE A 100 -1.46 5.87 -10.25
C PHE A 100 -0.66 5.57 -9.00
N VAL A 101 0.17 6.53 -8.61
CA VAL A 101 1.03 6.48 -7.42
C VAL A 101 0.80 7.75 -6.60
N ILE A 102 0.89 7.61 -5.27
CA ILE A 102 0.86 8.74 -4.34
C ILE A 102 2.29 9.23 -4.13
N VAL A 103 2.54 10.48 -4.50
CA VAL A 103 3.84 11.14 -4.38
C VAL A 103 3.90 12.03 -3.14
N ARG A 104 5.12 12.38 -2.72
CA ARG A 104 5.34 13.34 -1.63
C ARG A 104 4.80 14.72 -2.03
N GLY A 105 4.33 15.46 -1.03
CA GLY A 105 3.78 16.79 -1.21
C GLY A 105 2.85 17.18 -0.08
N SER A 106 2.40 18.44 -0.11
CA SER A 106 1.39 18.98 0.79
C SER A 106 0.00 18.95 0.12
N GLY A 107 -1.05 19.27 0.90
CA GLY A 107 -2.42 19.33 0.39
C GLY A 107 -3.19 18.02 0.56
N LYS A 108 -4.32 17.90 -0.15
CA LYS A 108 -5.20 16.73 -0.01
C LYS A 108 -4.64 15.57 -0.82
N LEU A 109 -5.11 14.35 -0.54
CA LEU A 109 -4.62 13.14 -1.20
C LEU A 109 -4.62 13.27 -2.72
N TYR A 110 -5.69 13.82 -3.28
CA TYR A 110 -5.89 13.95 -4.72
C TYR A 110 -4.87 14.90 -5.40
N ASP A 111 -4.29 15.84 -4.66
CA ASP A 111 -3.25 16.76 -5.18
C ASP A 111 -1.92 16.03 -5.38
N ARG A 112 -1.73 14.95 -4.62
CA ARG A 112 -0.53 14.13 -4.57
C ARG A 112 -0.61 12.87 -5.42
N VAL A 113 -1.62 12.77 -6.28
CA VAL A 113 -1.80 11.64 -7.21
C VAL A 113 -1.10 11.93 -8.53
N GLN A 114 -0.29 10.99 -9.01
CA GLN A 114 0.35 11.07 -10.33
C GLN A 114 0.13 9.76 -11.13
N PRO A 115 -0.06 9.84 -12.47
CA PRO A 115 -0.04 8.64 -13.31
C PRO A 115 1.32 7.94 -13.21
N TYR A 116 1.32 6.63 -12.99
CA TYR A 116 2.53 5.91 -12.57
C TYR A 116 3.70 6.00 -13.57
N GLN A 117 3.39 6.14 -14.86
CA GLN A 117 4.39 6.23 -15.93
C GLN A 117 5.25 7.51 -15.89
N PHE A 118 4.86 8.49 -15.08
CA PHE A 118 5.58 9.76 -14.91
C PHE A 118 6.19 9.93 -13.52
N VAL A 119 6.25 8.86 -12.73
CA VAL A 119 6.71 8.88 -11.34
C VAL A 119 8.05 8.17 -11.24
N LYS A 120 9.01 8.75 -10.49
CA LYS A 120 10.24 8.09 -10.11
C LYS A 120 10.17 7.58 -8.68
N GLN A 121 11.09 6.68 -8.32
CA GLN A 121 11.10 6.03 -7.01
C GLN A 121 11.34 7.03 -5.87
N GLU A 122 12.10 8.09 -6.14
CA GLU A 122 12.36 9.21 -5.27
C GLU A 122 11.18 10.17 -5.10
N ASP A 123 10.11 10.07 -5.89
CA ASP A 123 8.93 10.94 -5.74
C ASP A 123 7.90 10.35 -4.76
N VAL A 124 7.95 9.04 -4.51
CA VAL A 124 6.91 8.28 -3.80
C VAL A 124 6.77 8.69 -2.33
N ASP A 125 5.52 8.85 -1.87
CA ASP A 125 5.19 8.97 -0.45
C ASP A 125 5.12 7.59 0.23
N TYR A 126 6.27 7.02 0.58
CA TYR A 126 6.33 5.72 1.24
C TYR A 126 5.57 5.68 2.58
N SER A 127 5.47 6.81 3.28
CA SER A 127 4.68 6.91 4.51
C SER A 127 3.20 6.65 4.21
N TYR A 128 2.67 7.22 3.11
CA TYR A 128 1.31 6.92 2.67
C TYR A 128 1.11 5.41 2.46
N TYR A 129 2.05 4.74 1.77
CA TYR A 129 1.94 3.30 1.49
C TYR A 129 2.01 2.45 2.75
N VAL A 130 2.90 2.77 3.69
CA VAL A 130 2.94 2.08 4.99
C VAL A 130 1.60 2.24 5.72
N GLU A 131 1.12 3.47 5.85
CA GLU A 131 -0.06 3.81 6.66
C GLU A 131 -1.40 3.34 6.07
N ASN A 132 -1.56 3.48 4.75
CA ASN A 132 -2.84 3.32 4.08
C ASN A 132 -2.95 2.04 3.25
N GLN A 133 -1.84 1.32 3.05
CA GLN A 133 -1.80 0.09 2.27
C GLN A 133 -1.25 -1.05 3.12
N VAL A 134 0.00 -0.99 3.59
CA VAL A 134 0.65 -2.14 4.22
C VAL A 134 0.09 -2.44 5.62
N LEU A 135 0.02 -1.44 6.51
CA LEU A 135 -0.48 -1.64 7.88
C LEU A 135 -1.91 -2.21 7.91
N PRO A 136 -2.87 -1.67 7.15
CA PRO A 136 -4.21 -2.25 7.09
C PRO A 136 -4.23 -3.71 6.58
N ALA A 137 -3.31 -4.11 5.69
CA ALA A 137 -3.24 -5.48 5.15
C ALA A 137 -2.90 -6.46 6.25
N VAL A 138 -1.81 -6.14 6.94
CA VAL A 138 -1.20 -6.98 7.96
C VAL A 138 -2.10 -7.04 9.18
N LEU A 139 -2.62 -5.90 9.65
CA LEU A 139 -3.48 -5.85 10.84
C LEU A 139 -4.78 -6.62 10.65
N ARG A 140 -5.31 -6.73 9.42
CA ARG A 140 -6.49 -7.57 9.16
C ARG A 140 -6.24 -9.04 9.50
N VAL A 141 -5.01 -9.52 9.28
CA VAL A 141 -4.60 -10.89 9.60
C VAL A 141 -4.28 -11.00 11.09
N LEU A 142 -3.43 -10.11 11.60
CA LEU A 142 -2.89 -10.21 12.95
C LEU A 142 -3.90 -9.93 14.06
N LYS A 143 -4.95 -9.14 13.79
CA LYS A 143 -6.03 -8.89 14.76
C LYS A 143 -6.79 -10.16 15.18
N VAL A 144 -6.78 -11.21 14.36
CA VAL A 144 -7.36 -12.51 14.72
C VAL A 144 -6.60 -13.18 15.87
N PHE A 145 -5.35 -12.75 16.10
CA PHE A 145 -4.46 -13.25 17.14
C PHE A 145 -4.19 -12.17 18.21
N ASP A 146 -5.11 -11.21 18.38
CA ASP A 146 -5.05 -10.13 19.38
C ASP A 146 -3.87 -9.15 19.26
N TYR A 147 -3.20 -9.08 18.10
CA TYR A 147 -2.19 -8.05 17.83
C TYR A 147 -2.83 -6.81 17.21
N ASP A 148 -2.24 -5.67 17.56
CA ASP A 148 -2.69 -4.36 17.11
C ASP A 148 -1.56 -3.56 16.44
N ARG A 149 -1.82 -2.28 16.19
CA ARG A 149 -0.83 -1.39 15.58
C ARG A 149 0.43 -1.24 16.43
N SER A 150 0.30 -1.18 17.76
CA SER A 150 1.45 -1.05 18.67
C SER A 150 2.37 -2.27 18.58
N SER A 151 1.80 -3.44 18.25
CA SER A 151 2.57 -4.65 18.00
C SER A 151 3.46 -4.53 16.76
N LEU A 152 3.15 -3.65 15.80
CA LEU A 152 3.95 -3.43 14.59
C LEU A 152 4.89 -2.22 14.70
N GLU A 153 4.77 -1.45 15.77
CA GLU A 153 5.74 -0.40 16.07
C GLU A 153 7.01 -1.07 16.58
N THR A 154 8.16 -0.69 16.03
CA THR A 154 9.44 -1.16 16.53
C THR A 154 9.54 -0.73 17.99
N VAL A 155 9.53 -1.68 18.92
CA VAL A 155 9.95 -1.42 20.28
C VAL A 155 11.39 -0.92 20.17
N ARG A 156 11.62 0.38 20.41
CA ARG A 156 12.96 0.88 20.72
C ARG A 156 13.47 -0.03 21.83
N GLN A 157 14.46 -0.88 21.55
CA GLN A 157 15.15 -1.59 22.61
C GLN A 157 15.64 -0.53 23.61
N LYS A 158 15.00 -0.46 24.79
CA LYS A 158 15.60 0.12 25.99
C LYS A 158 16.76 -0.80 26.32
N GLY A 159 17.94 -0.49 25.79
CA GLY A 159 19.04 -1.44 25.76
C GLY A 159 20.39 -0.86 25.37
N GLN A 160 20.72 0.36 25.82
CA GLN A 160 22.11 0.64 26.18
C GLN A 160 22.17 1.67 27.31
N MET A 161 21.98 1.16 28.52
CA MET A 161 22.65 1.70 29.69
C MET A 161 23.98 0.93 29.80
N ARG A 162 25.08 1.60 29.48
CA ARG A 162 26.44 1.34 29.98
C ARG A 162 27.04 2.73 30.18
N LEU A 163 27.05 3.21 31.43
CA LEU A 163 28.28 3.29 32.23
C LEU A 163 29.47 3.67 31.36
N PHE A 164 29.74 4.97 31.23
CA PHE A 164 30.83 5.68 31.89
C PHE A 164 30.40 7.12 32.13
#